data_AF-A0A7J9ZQP0-F1
#
_entry.id   AF-A0A7J9ZQP0-F1
#
_cell.length_a   1.000
_cell.length_b   1.000
_cell.length_c   1.000
_cell.angle_alpha   90.00
_cell.angle_beta   90.00
_cell.angle_gamma   90.00
#
_symmetry.space_group_name_H-M   'P 1'
#
loop_
_entity.id
_entity.type
_entity.pdbx_description
1 polymer ?
#
loop_
_entity_poly.entity_id
_entity_poly.type
_entity_poly.pdbx_seq_one_letter_code
_entity_poly.pdbx_strand_id
1 'polypeptide(L)'
;MGAAVAEDLLGKLFTPEYLEDPSPVYADLREHAPLLWHPGIDSWVVSPFADCAMAIKDATRFACDERRVDGAAHETATIPTALQSLQSLHPPENGPLRQLLIEGLHAQ
;
A
#
# COMPACT_ATOMS: atom_id res chain seq x y z
N MET A 1 24.85 -10.55 3.56
CA MET A 1 25.18 -10.07 2.19
C MET A 1 23.95 -10.17 1.28
N GLY A 2 22.79 -9.68 1.73
CA GLY A 2 21.50 -9.79 1.01
C GLY A 2 20.66 -8.52 1.01
N ALA A 3 21.12 -7.44 1.65
CA ALA A 3 20.42 -6.16 1.69
C ALA A 3 20.68 -5.30 0.44
N ALA A 4 21.93 -5.29 -0.07
CA ALA A 4 22.33 -4.42 -1.17
C ALA A 4 21.73 -4.80 -2.55
N VAL A 5 21.37 -6.08 -2.76
CA VAL A 5 20.76 -6.53 -4.02
C VAL A 5 19.30 -6.10 -4.12
N ALA A 6 18.60 -6.07 -2.99
CA ALA A 6 17.18 -5.76 -2.95
C ALA A 6 16.90 -4.25 -2.90
N GLU A 7 17.86 -3.45 -2.42
CA GLU A 7 17.81 -1.98 -2.40
C GLU A 7 17.66 -1.38 -3.82
N ASP A 8 18.29 -1.99 -4.84
CA ASP A 8 18.21 -1.53 -6.23
C ASP A 8 16.91 -1.97 -6.94
N LEU A 9 16.27 -3.06 -6.51
CA LEU A 9 15.09 -3.59 -7.20
C LEU A 9 13.89 -2.62 -7.15
N LEU A 10 13.61 -2.02 -6.00
CA LEU A 10 12.49 -1.07 -5.89
C LEU A 10 12.77 0.21 -6.69
N GLY A 11 14.02 0.67 -6.72
CA GLY A 11 14.45 1.84 -7.50
C GLY A 11 14.24 1.64 -9.01
N LYS A 12 14.48 0.43 -9.53
CA LYS A 12 14.28 0.12 -10.96
C LYS A 12 12.88 0.41 -11.46
N LEU A 13 11.84 0.19 -10.64
CA LEU A 13 10.43 0.44 -11.01
C LEU A 13 10.15 1.88 -11.42
N PHE A 14 11.02 2.82 -11.04
CA PHE A 14 10.87 4.25 -11.34
C PHE A 14 11.75 4.72 -12.51
N THR A 15 12.43 3.81 -13.21
CA THR A 15 13.19 4.13 -14.42
C THR A 15 12.32 3.98 -15.67
N PRO A 16 12.57 4.73 -16.77
CA PRO A 16 11.74 4.67 -17.97
C PRO A 16 11.54 3.26 -18.53
N GLU A 17 12.59 2.44 -18.54
CA GLU A 17 12.56 1.06 -19.04
C GLU A 17 11.52 0.19 -18.30
N TYR A 18 11.49 0.27 -16.97
CA TYR A 18 10.60 -0.56 -16.15
C TYR A 18 9.23 0.08 -15.89
N LEU A 19 9.05 1.36 -16.23
CA LEU A 19 7.72 1.96 -16.31
C LEU A 19 6.91 1.39 -17.49
N GLU A 20 7.58 1.02 -18.58
CA GLU A 20 6.95 0.35 -19.72
C GLU A 20 6.59 -1.12 -19.39
N ASP A 21 7.50 -1.84 -18.74
CA ASP A 21 7.23 -3.19 -18.23
C ASP A 21 7.89 -3.45 -16.86
N PRO A 22 7.13 -3.38 -15.75
CA PRO A 22 7.65 -3.64 -14.41
C PRO A 22 7.70 -5.14 -14.07
N SER A 23 7.18 -6.01 -14.94
CA SER A 23 7.02 -7.44 -14.66
C SER A 23 8.31 -8.15 -14.26
N PRO A 24 9.49 -7.87 -14.88
CA PRO A 24 10.74 -8.51 -14.49
C PRO A 24 11.16 -8.18 -13.05
N VAL A 25 11.01 -6.92 -12.62
CA VAL A 25 11.34 -6.51 -11.25
C VAL A 25 10.42 -7.19 -10.25
N TYR A 26 9.12 -7.28 -10.55
CA TYR A 26 8.20 -8.01 -9.68
C TYR A 26 8.50 -9.52 -9.62
N ALA A 27 8.99 -10.11 -10.71
CA ALA A 27 9.43 -11.51 -10.70
C ALA A 27 10.64 -11.69 -9.77
N ASP A 28 11.66 -10.84 -9.90
CA ASP A 28 12.85 -10.87 -9.04
C ASP A 28 12.50 -10.67 -7.56
N LEU A 29 11.62 -9.72 -7.25
CA LEU A 29 11.13 -9.49 -5.88
C LEU A 29 10.41 -10.73 -5.34
N ARG A 30 9.61 -11.44 -6.14
CA ARG A 30 8.90 -12.64 -5.66
C ARG A 30 9.82 -13.83 -5.44
N GLU A 31 10.82 -14.00 -6.30
CA GLU A 31 11.72 -15.14 -6.27
C GLU A 31 12.82 -14.98 -5.20
N HIS A 32 13.41 -13.78 -5.13
CA HIS A 32 14.64 -13.56 -4.36
C HIS A 32 14.42 -12.74 -3.08
N ALA A 33 13.38 -11.91 -3.01
CA ALA A 33 13.13 -11.02 -1.87
C ALA A 33 11.62 -10.85 -1.56
N PRO A 34 10.87 -11.94 -1.30
CA PRO A 34 9.41 -11.90 -1.19
C PRO A 34 8.89 -11.02 -0.05
N LEU A 35 9.71 -10.81 0.98
CA LEU A 35 9.49 -9.86 2.05
C LEU A 35 10.79 -9.07 2.27
N LEU A 36 10.78 -7.79 1.87
CA LEU A 36 11.95 -6.93 1.86
C LEU A 36 11.73 -5.73 2.77
N TRP A 37 12.63 -5.48 3.70
CA TRP A 37 12.70 -4.18 4.37
C TRP A 37 13.38 -3.17 3.46
N HIS A 38 12.71 -2.06 3.13
CA HIS A 38 13.26 -1.00 2.30
C HIS A 38 13.56 0.26 3.13
N PRO A 39 14.83 0.58 3.41
CA PRO A 39 15.19 1.68 4.31
C PRO A 39 14.79 3.06 3.76
N GLY A 40 14.76 3.23 2.42
CA GLY A 40 14.40 4.51 1.80
C GLY A 40 12.93 4.92 1.97
N ILE A 41 12.04 3.98 2.30
CA ILE A 41 10.62 4.26 2.59
C ILE A 41 10.22 3.78 3.99
N ASP A 42 11.20 3.38 4.81
CA ASP A 42 11.02 2.86 6.17
C ASP A 42 9.88 1.83 6.29
N SER A 43 9.78 0.93 5.30
CA SER A 43 8.62 0.04 5.17
C SER A 43 8.99 -1.34 4.65
N TRP A 44 8.13 -2.31 4.94
CA TRP A 44 8.16 -3.63 4.33
C TRP A 44 7.52 -3.60 2.95
N VAL A 45 8.21 -4.19 1.96
CA VAL A 45 7.70 -4.50 0.63
C VAL A 45 7.33 -5.99 0.59
N VAL A 46 6.08 -6.26 0.22
CA VAL A 46 5.52 -7.61 0.12
C VAL A 46 5.17 -7.86 -1.34
N SER A 47 5.63 -8.97 -1.91
CA SER A 47 5.44 -9.28 -3.34
C SER A 47 4.66 -10.57 -3.65
N PRO A 48 4.58 -11.60 -2.79
CA PRO A 48 3.73 -12.76 -3.04
C PRO A 48 2.25 -12.38 -3.03
N PHE A 49 1.52 -12.83 -4.06
CA PHE A 49 0.10 -12.53 -4.21
C PHE A 49 -0.73 -12.88 -2.97
N ALA A 50 -0.49 -14.05 -2.38
CA ALA A 50 -1.25 -14.51 -1.21
C ALA A 50 -1.08 -13.55 -0.01
N ASP A 51 0.14 -13.06 0.21
CA ASP A 51 0.45 -12.17 1.33
C ASP A 51 -0.08 -10.76 1.07
N CYS A 52 0.04 -10.24 -0.16
CA CYS A 52 -0.59 -8.97 -0.55
C CYS A 52 -2.12 -9.03 -0.39
N ALA A 53 -2.74 -10.10 -0.88
CA ALA A 53 -4.19 -10.28 -0.80
C ALA A 53 -4.67 -10.42 0.65
N MET A 54 -3.90 -11.09 1.51
CA MET A 54 -4.17 -11.16 2.95
C MET A 54 -4.07 -9.77 3.57
N ALA A 55 -2.99 -9.02 3.32
CA ALA A 55 -2.78 -7.71 3.91
C ALA A 55 -3.90 -6.71 3.55
N ILE A 56 -4.38 -6.74 2.30
CA ILE A 56 -5.49 -5.88 1.85
C ILE A 56 -6.82 -6.27 2.51
N LYS A 57 -7.05 -7.57 2.76
CA LYS A 57 -8.32 -8.06 3.31
C LYS A 57 -8.39 -7.96 4.83
N ASP A 58 -7.26 -8.07 5.51
CA ASP A 58 -7.22 -8.07 6.97
C ASP A 58 -7.08 -6.65 7.54
N ALA A 59 -8.19 -5.93 7.53
CA ALA A 59 -8.29 -4.58 8.08
C ALA A 59 -8.12 -4.51 9.61
N THR A 60 -8.05 -5.66 10.30
CA THR A 60 -7.77 -5.71 11.75
C THR A 60 -6.28 -5.63 12.05
N ARG A 61 -5.45 -6.18 11.15
CA ARG A 61 -3.99 -6.19 11.27
C ARG A 61 -3.30 -5.11 10.44
N PHE A 62 -3.91 -4.67 9.34
CA PHE A 62 -3.32 -3.70 8.41
C PHE A 62 -4.25 -2.52 8.18
N ALA A 63 -3.72 -1.30 8.38
CA ALA A 63 -4.45 -0.06 8.20
C ALA A 63 -3.87 0.82 7.08
N CYS A 64 -4.73 1.30 6.18
CA CYS A 64 -4.58 2.44 5.28
C CYS A 64 -4.98 3.80 5.91
N ASP A 65 -5.48 3.82 7.14
CA ASP A 65 -5.71 5.02 7.95
C ASP A 65 -4.52 5.19 8.87
N GLU A 66 -3.65 6.13 8.54
CA GLU A 66 -2.39 6.37 9.26
C GLU A 66 -2.59 6.71 10.75
N ARG A 67 -3.76 7.24 11.13
CA ARG A 67 -4.09 7.51 12.55
C ARG A 67 -4.20 6.24 13.39
N ARG A 68 -4.39 5.09 12.73
CA ARG A 68 -4.48 3.77 13.36
C ARG A 68 -3.15 3.04 13.39
N VAL A 69 -2.08 3.65 12.86
CA VAL A 69 -0.73 3.10 12.88
C VAL A 69 -0.01 3.67 14.09
N ASP A 70 0.34 2.80 15.04
CA ASP A 70 1.09 3.20 16.24
C ASP A 70 2.43 3.85 15.86
N GLY A 71 2.72 5.01 16.46
CA GLY A 71 3.95 5.76 16.19
C GLY A 71 3.94 6.60 14.90
N ALA A 72 2.92 6.48 14.05
CA ALA A 72 2.77 7.28 12.82
C ALA A 72 2.10 8.64 13.09
N ALA A 73 2.59 9.38 14.10
CA ALA A 73 2.18 10.76 14.33
C ALA A 73 2.72 11.68 13.21
N HIS A 74 2.20 11.50 11.99
CA HIS A 74 2.39 12.41 10.87
C HIS A 74 1.32 13.51 10.92
N GLU A 75 1.64 14.67 10.36
CA GLU A 75 0.84 15.91 10.39
C GLU A 75 -0.62 15.73 9.90
N THR A 76 -0.88 14.65 9.15
CA THR A 76 -2.20 14.22 8.67
C THR A 76 -3.19 13.83 9.78
N ALA A 77 -2.71 13.55 11.00
CA ALA A 77 -3.56 13.36 12.19
C ALA A 77 -4.43 14.60 12.52
N THR A 78 -4.19 15.73 11.86
CA THR A 78 -4.89 17.00 12.02
C THR A 78 -5.99 17.25 10.97
N ILE A 79 -6.13 16.41 9.94
CA ILE A 79 -7.15 16.62 8.90
C ILE A 79 -8.54 16.28 9.47
N PRO A 80 -9.50 17.24 9.48
CA PRO A 80 -10.86 16.98 9.91
C PRO A 80 -11.49 15.83 9.13
N THR A 81 -12.22 14.94 9.80
CA THR A 81 -12.86 13.76 9.18
C THR A 81 -13.67 14.10 7.92
N ALA A 82 -14.33 15.25 7.90
CA ALA A 82 -15.13 15.72 6.75
C ALA A 82 -14.31 16.01 5.48
N LEU A 83 -13.00 16.20 5.61
CA LEU A 83 -12.07 16.45 4.50
C LEU A 83 -11.24 15.21 4.13
N GLN A 84 -11.47 14.07 4.79
CA GLN A 84 -10.70 12.85 4.54
C GLN A 84 -11.16 12.19 3.24
N SER A 85 -10.17 11.73 2.46
CA SER A 85 -10.44 10.94 1.26
C SER A 85 -11.03 9.59 1.63
N LEU A 86 -12.03 9.13 0.88
CA LEU A 86 -12.60 7.79 1.00
C LEU A 86 -11.55 6.68 0.83
N GLN A 87 -10.44 6.96 0.15
CA GLN A 87 -9.34 5.99 -0.02
C GLN A 87 -8.54 5.77 1.27
N SER A 88 -8.44 6.79 2.13
CA SER A 88 -7.68 6.74 3.39
C SER A 88 -8.57 6.44 4.60
N LEU A 89 -9.90 6.42 4.42
CA LEU A 89 -10.83 6.02 5.47
C LEU A 89 -10.78 4.50 5.70
N HIS A 90 -10.87 4.14 6.97
CA HIS A 90 -10.84 2.74 7.43
C HIS A 90 -12.22 2.18 7.75
N PRO A 91 -12.38 0.85 7.82
CA PRO A 91 -13.56 0.27 8.44
C PRO A 91 -13.63 0.61 9.95
N PRO A 92 -14.84 0.80 10.50
CA PRO A 92 -16.13 0.69 9.81
C PRO A 92 -16.53 1.94 9.00
N GLU A 93 -15.79 3.06 9.10
CA GLU A 93 -16.21 4.36 8.59
C GLU A 93 -16.31 4.43 7.06
N ASN A 94 -15.47 3.69 6.33
CA ASN A 94 -15.44 3.71 4.87
C ASN A 94 -16.58 2.94 4.18
N GLY A 95 -17.21 1.98 4.86
CA GLY A 95 -18.20 1.07 4.27
C GLY A 95 -19.43 1.81 3.73
N PRO A 96 -20.15 2.58 4.57
CA PRO A 96 -21.32 3.33 4.13
C PRO A 96 -21.00 4.33 3.00
N LEU A 97 -19.85 5.00 3.06
CA LEU A 97 -19.44 5.99 2.06
C LEU A 97 -19.10 5.34 0.71
N ARG A 98 -18.43 4.17 0.71
CA ARG A 98 -18.19 3.38 -0.51
C ARG A 98 -19.49 2.91 -1.14
N GLN A 99 -20.44 2.46 -0.33
CA GLN A 99 -21.76 2.03 -0.82
C GLN A 99 -22.47 3.18 -1.55
N LEU A 100 -22.55 4.37 -0.93
CA LEU A 100 -23.17 5.54 -1.54
C LEU A 100 -22.49 5.96 -2.85
N LEU A 101 -21.15 5.92 -2.90
CA LEU A 101 -20.40 6.22 -4.12
C LEU A 101 -20.74 5.24 -5.25
N ILE A 102 -20.76 3.94 -4.96
CA ILE A 102 -21.06 2.89 -5.95
C ILE A 102 -22.50 3.00 -6.43
N GLU A 103 -23.47 3.25 -5.54
CA GLU A 103 -24.86 3.48 -5.91
C GLU A 103 -25.01 4.70 -6.84
N GLY A 104 -24.30 5.79 -6.55
CA GLY A 104 -24.28 6.98 -7.40
C GLY A 104 -23.69 6.71 -8.79
N LEU A 105 -22.63 5.92 -8.87
CA LEU A 105 -22.02 5.52 -10.15
C LEU A 105 -22.95 4.62 -10.98
N HIS A 106 -23.73 3.74 -10.34
CA HIS A 106 -24.71 2.89 -11.02
C HIS A 106 -25.95 3.63 -11.51
N ALA A 107 -26.25 4.80 -10.94
CA ALA A 107 -27.41 5.60 -11.30
C ALA A 107 -27.19 6.55 -12.49
N GLN A 108 -26.00 6.55 -13.10
CA GLN A 108 -25.64 7.40 -14.26
C GLN A 108 -25.78 6.68 -15.61
#